data_AF-A0A074W844-F1
#
_entry.id   AF-A0A074W844-F1
#
_cell.length_a   1.000
_cell.length_b   1.000
_cell.length_c   1.000
_cell.angle_alpha   90.00
_cell.angle_beta   90.00
_cell.angle_gamma   90.00
#
_symmetry.space_group_name_H-M   'P 1'
#
loop_
_entity.id
_entity.type
_entity.pdbx_description
1 polymer ?
#
loop_
_entity_poly.entity_id
_entity_poly.type
_entity_poly.pdbx_seq_one_letter_code
_entity_poly.pdbx_strand_id
1 'polypeptide(L)'
;MQAEASCAVCGAPPSKKCQHEDERLKRALDEASHRWMACIEMRQIRHWVLSHAREWIIHTFNQMVDIRKQQYEAHLATIPYYELYKIYAGRPPISPPQMHELRVQMSAAQGAYQRGIDEDWKNSLQRYPEVLDYYFNLVEFKLPGEKSVAVQEPVFGGRVDPEMKRRESKGRRGMMQPPPMPGGAFMMPPGGPPHMPGPGPGRMPMGMRPGGF
;
A
#
# COMPACT_ATOMS: atom_id res chain seq x y z
N MET A 1 18.60 54.79 -5.40
CA MET A 1 18.73 54.23 -6.76
C MET A 1 18.53 52.73 -6.66
N GLN A 2 17.51 52.17 -7.32
CA GLN A 2 17.36 50.72 -7.46
C GLN A 2 18.13 50.31 -8.72
N ALA A 3 19.06 49.36 -8.59
CA ALA A 3 19.75 48.80 -9.74
C ALA A 3 18.83 47.76 -10.38
N GLU A 4 18.48 47.96 -11.65
CA GLU A 4 17.72 46.99 -12.43
C GLU A 4 18.67 46.23 -13.36
N ALA A 5 18.57 44.90 -13.41
CA ALA A 5 19.45 44.05 -14.21
C ALA A 5 18.85 43.77 -15.60
N SER A 6 19.70 43.74 -16.62
CA SER A 6 19.34 43.17 -17.91
C SER A 6 19.19 41.65 -17.80
N CYS A 7 18.37 41.04 -18.66
CA CYS A 7 18.17 39.60 -18.70
C CYS A 7 19.50 38.85 -18.85
N ALA A 8 19.79 37.93 -17.93
CA ALA A 8 21.04 37.17 -17.86
C ALA A 8 21.21 36.13 -18.99
N VAL A 9 20.17 35.90 -19.80
CA VAL A 9 20.20 34.95 -20.92
C VAL A 9 20.39 35.68 -22.26
N CYS A 10 19.65 36.77 -22.51
CA CYS A 10 19.66 37.47 -23.80
C CYS A 10 20.13 38.93 -23.75
N GLY A 11 20.41 39.48 -22.56
CA GLY A 11 20.89 40.86 -22.38
C GLY A 11 19.82 41.96 -22.51
N ALA A 12 18.53 41.61 -22.66
CA ALA A 12 17.45 42.58 -22.79
C ALA A 12 17.29 43.47 -21.53
N PRO A 13 16.96 44.77 -21.69
CA PRO A 13 16.79 45.68 -20.55
C PRO A 13 15.58 45.30 -19.66
N PRO A 14 15.56 45.72 -18.39
CA PRO A 14 14.57 45.33 -17.38
C PRO A 14 13.10 45.58 -17.75
N SER A 15 12.85 46.58 -18.60
CA SER A 15 11.51 46.98 -19.03
C SER A 15 10.91 46.08 -20.13
N LYS A 16 11.69 45.15 -20.70
CA LYS A 16 11.17 44.16 -21.65
C LYS A 16 10.59 42.97 -20.88
N LYS A 17 9.34 42.59 -21.19
CA LYS A 17 8.71 41.33 -20.74
C LYS A 17 9.45 40.12 -21.36
N CYS A 18 10.58 39.77 -20.78
CA CYS A 18 11.46 38.70 -21.22
C CYS A 18 11.18 37.43 -20.40
N GLN A 19 10.94 36.28 -21.03
CA GLN A 19 10.57 35.03 -20.35
C GLN A 19 11.74 34.05 -20.12
N HIS A 20 12.93 34.36 -20.64
CA HIS A 20 14.06 33.42 -20.65
C HIS A 20 14.53 32.99 -19.25
N GLU A 21 14.48 33.88 -18.27
CA GLU A 21 14.88 33.56 -16.89
C GLU A 21 13.87 32.63 -16.21
N ASP A 22 12.57 32.87 -16.42
CA ASP A 22 11.49 32.00 -15.92
C ASP A 22 11.60 30.59 -16.53
N GLU A 23 11.84 30.50 -17.84
CA GLU A 23 12.05 29.22 -18.52
C GLU A 23 13.29 28.49 -18.02
N ARG A 24 14.36 29.23 -17.70
CA ARG A 24 15.56 28.65 -17.12
C ARG A 24 15.31 28.13 -15.71
N LEU A 25 14.55 28.87 -14.90
CA LEU A 25 14.16 28.45 -13.55
C LEU A 25 13.28 27.19 -13.59
N LYS A 26 12.28 27.14 -14.48
CA LYS A 26 11.41 25.96 -14.66
C LYS A 26 12.23 24.71 -14.99
N ARG A 27 13.17 24.81 -15.94
CA ARG A 27 14.07 23.69 -16.27
C ARG A 27 14.92 23.25 -15.08
N ALA A 28 15.49 24.20 -14.34
CA ALA A 28 16.30 23.89 -13.16
C ALA A 28 15.48 23.21 -12.05
N LEU A 29 14.20 23.59 -11.88
CA LEU A 29 13.26 22.93 -10.97
C LEU A 29 12.99 21.49 -11.39
N ASP A 30 12.70 21.26 -12.67
CA ASP A 30 12.45 19.92 -13.20
C ASP A 30 13.66 18.99 -12.99
N GLU A 31 14.88 19.49 -13.26
CA GLU A 31 16.12 18.77 -12.99
C GLU A 31 16.31 18.45 -11.50
N ALA A 32 16.03 19.41 -10.61
CA ALA A 32 16.12 19.21 -9.17
C ALA A 32 15.10 18.19 -8.67
N SER A 33 13.86 18.26 -9.17
CA SER A 33 12.79 17.32 -8.88
C SER A 33 13.15 15.90 -9.32
N HIS A 34 13.69 15.75 -10.53
CA HIS A 34 14.17 14.46 -11.03
C HIS A 34 15.25 13.86 -10.12
N ARG A 35 16.27 14.64 -9.73
CA ARG A 35 17.33 14.18 -8.82
C ARG A 35 16.76 13.78 -7.46
N TRP A 36 15.78 14.51 -6.94
CA TRP A 36 15.12 14.18 -5.68
C TRP A 36 14.29 12.89 -5.80
N MET A 37 13.52 12.69 -6.88
CA MET A 37 12.80 11.44 -7.11
C MET A 37 13.74 10.22 -7.25
N ALA A 38 14.99 10.42 -7.67
CA ALA A 38 16.01 9.38 -7.76
C ALA A 38 16.81 9.16 -6.45
N CYS A 39 16.56 9.94 -5.40
CA CYS A 39 17.32 9.84 -4.14
C CYS A 39 17.10 8.49 -3.42
N ILE A 40 17.90 8.23 -2.39
CA ILE A 40 17.83 6.95 -1.65
C ILE A 40 16.49 6.84 -0.92
N GLU A 41 16.03 7.92 -0.30
CA GLU A 41 14.79 7.99 0.47
C GLU A 41 13.57 7.68 -0.41
N MET A 42 13.46 8.31 -1.59
CA MET A 42 12.39 8.03 -2.54
C MET A 42 12.42 6.59 -3.06
N ARG A 43 13.62 6.04 -3.32
CA ARG A 43 13.76 4.63 -3.70
C ARG A 43 13.30 3.68 -2.60
N GLN A 44 13.61 3.97 -1.34
CA GLN A 44 13.14 3.18 -0.20
C GLN A 44 11.63 3.21 -0.08
N ILE A 45 11.01 4.38 -0.23
CA ILE A 45 9.55 4.53 -0.22
C ILE A 45 8.92 3.70 -1.34
N ARG A 46 9.38 3.85 -2.58
CA ARG A 46 8.86 3.09 -3.72
C ARG A 46 9.00 1.59 -3.51
N HIS A 47 10.15 1.14 -3.00
CA HIS A 47 10.38 -0.28 -2.72
C HIS A 47 9.43 -0.80 -1.63
N TRP A 48 9.25 -0.04 -0.54
CA TRP A 48 8.33 -0.38 0.53
C TRP A 48 6.89 -0.51 0.01
N VAL A 49 6.39 0.51 -0.71
CA VAL A 49 5.04 0.51 -1.32
C VAL A 49 4.87 -0.70 -2.25
N LEU A 50 5.82 -0.94 -3.15
CA LEU A 50 5.74 -2.05 -4.11
C LEU A 50 5.70 -3.42 -3.42
N SER A 51 6.50 -3.63 -2.38
CA SER A 51 6.51 -4.88 -1.62
C SER A 51 5.14 -5.15 -0.97
N HIS A 52 4.58 -4.15 -0.27
CA HIS A 52 3.31 -4.30 0.44
C HIS A 52 2.12 -4.44 -0.52
N ALA A 53 2.12 -3.70 -1.63
CA ALA A 53 1.10 -3.85 -2.66
C ALA A 53 1.11 -5.26 -3.27
N ARG A 54 2.30 -5.78 -3.61
CA ARG A 54 2.45 -7.13 -4.14
C ARG A 54 1.98 -8.19 -3.16
N GLU A 55 2.40 -8.09 -1.90
CA GLU A 55 2.03 -9.04 -0.85
C GLU A 55 0.51 -9.07 -0.65
N TRP A 56 -0.12 -7.91 -0.57
CA TRP A 56 -1.57 -7.81 -0.40
C TRP A 56 -2.36 -8.40 -1.57
N ILE A 57 -1.91 -8.16 -2.82
CA ILE A 57 -2.53 -8.72 -4.02
C ILE A 57 -2.42 -10.25 -4.02
N ILE A 58 -1.23 -10.78 -3.74
CA ILE A 58 -1.00 -12.23 -3.67
C ILE A 58 -1.85 -12.86 -2.55
N HIS A 59 -1.88 -12.26 -1.37
CA HIS A 59 -2.68 -12.73 -0.26
C HIS A 59 -4.17 -12.81 -0.63
N THR A 60 -4.72 -11.74 -1.21
CA THR A 60 -6.13 -11.70 -1.63
C THR A 60 -6.42 -12.71 -2.73
N PHE A 61 -5.51 -12.87 -3.70
CA PHE A 61 -5.64 -13.88 -4.74
C PHE A 61 -5.66 -15.30 -4.17
N ASN A 62 -4.78 -15.63 -3.23
CA ASN A 62 -4.76 -16.95 -2.60
C ASN A 62 -6.09 -17.28 -1.89
N GLN A 63 -6.73 -16.29 -1.26
CA GLN A 63 -8.07 -16.48 -0.69
C GLN A 63 -9.12 -16.84 -1.77
N MET A 64 -9.04 -16.23 -2.95
CA MET A 64 -9.93 -16.58 -4.06
C MET A 64 -9.63 -17.98 -4.61
N VAL A 65 -8.35 -18.38 -4.69
CA VAL A 65 -7.95 -19.75 -5.03
C VAL A 65 -8.56 -20.76 -4.07
N ASP A 66 -8.52 -20.49 -2.76
CA ASP A 66 -9.10 -21.38 -1.75
C ASP A 66 -10.62 -21.52 -1.93
N ILE A 67 -11.32 -20.42 -2.19
CA ILE A 67 -12.77 -20.43 -2.48
C ILE A 67 -13.06 -21.22 -3.75
N ARG A 68 -12.31 -20.99 -4.84
CA ARG A 68 -12.46 -21.72 -6.11
C ARG A 68 -12.20 -23.20 -5.93
N LYS A 69 -11.23 -23.59 -5.12
CA LYS A 69 -10.92 -24.99 -4.83
C LYS A 69 -12.10 -25.66 -4.13
N GLN A 70 -12.70 -25.01 -3.14
CA GLN A 70 -13.91 -25.52 -2.47
C GLN A 70 -15.09 -25.66 -3.45
N GLN A 71 -15.31 -24.67 -4.31
CA GLN A 71 -16.34 -24.73 -5.35
C GLN A 71 -16.10 -25.87 -6.35
N TYR A 72 -14.85 -26.07 -6.75
CA TYR A 72 -14.47 -27.16 -7.65
C TYR A 72 -14.70 -28.54 -7.01
N GLU A 73 -14.26 -28.74 -5.76
CA GLU A 73 -14.49 -29.99 -5.01
C GLU A 73 -15.99 -30.26 -4.82
N ALA A 74 -16.77 -29.23 -4.48
CA ALA A 74 -18.23 -29.33 -4.38
C ALA A 74 -18.87 -29.70 -5.73
N HIS A 75 -18.41 -29.11 -6.84
CA HIS A 75 -18.90 -29.44 -8.17
C HIS A 75 -18.56 -30.88 -8.55
N LEU A 76 -17.32 -31.34 -8.31
CA LEU A 76 -16.95 -32.72 -8.57
C LEU A 76 -17.84 -33.72 -7.80
N ALA A 77 -18.19 -33.41 -6.55
CA ALA A 77 -19.10 -34.25 -5.76
C ALA A 77 -20.51 -34.39 -6.38
N THR A 78 -20.92 -33.46 -7.25
CA THR A 78 -22.19 -33.55 -8.00
C THR A 78 -22.09 -34.38 -9.29
N ILE A 79 -20.88 -34.68 -9.77
CA ILE A 79 -20.68 -35.42 -11.02
C ILE A 79 -21.08 -36.90 -10.82
N PRO A 80 -21.91 -37.47 -11.71
CA PRO A 80 -22.29 -38.89 -11.64
C PRO A 80 -21.08 -39.82 -11.58
N TYR A 81 -21.14 -40.83 -10.71
CA TYR A 81 -20.07 -41.83 -10.51
C TYR A 81 -18.74 -41.30 -9.93
N TYR A 82 -18.62 -39.99 -9.61
CA TYR A 82 -17.39 -39.44 -9.07
C TYR A 82 -17.00 -40.01 -7.70
N GLU A 83 -17.98 -40.23 -6.81
CA GLU A 83 -17.72 -40.85 -5.50
C GLU A 83 -17.22 -42.30 -5.65
N LEU A 84 -17.78 -43.08 -6.59
CA LEU A 84 -17.26 -44.41 -6.92
C LEU A 84 -15.83 -44.31 -7.47
N TYR A 85 -15.56 -43.35 -8.34
CA TYR A 85 -14.22 -43.12 -8.88
C TYR A 85 -13.20 -42.85 -7.78
N LYS A 86 -13.54 -42.06 -6.75
CA LYS A 86 -12.69 -41.80 -5.58
C LYS A 86 -12.45 -43.05 -4.75
N ILE A 87 -13.52 -43.77 -4.37
CA ILE A 87 -13.45 -44.97 -3.51
C ILE A 87 -12.58 -46.06 -4.16
N TYR A 88 -12.70 -46.25 -5.47
CA TYR A 88 -11.97 -47.27 -6.21
C TYR A 88 -10.66 -46.76 -6.84
N ALA A 89 -10.09 -45.67 -6.32
CA ALA A 89 -8.79 -45.11 -6.75
C ALA A 89 -8.66 -44.94 -8.27
N GLY A 90 -9.72 -44.48 -8.92
CA GLY A 90 -9.78 -44.23 -10.36
C GLY A 90 -10.12 -45.43 -11.23
N ARG A 91 -10.43 -46.60 -10.63
CA ARG A 91 -10.90 -47.81 -11.32
C ARG A 91 -12.28 -48.27 -10.83
N PRO A 92 -13.33 -47.42 -10.96
CA PRO A 92 -14.67 -47.78 -10.52
C PRO A 92 -15.24 -48.95 -11.35
N PRO A 93 -16.06 -49.84 -10.73
CA PRO A 93 -16.73 -50.94 -11.42
C PRO A 93 -17.94 -50.44 -12.23
N ILE A 94 -17.70 -49.56 -13.20
CA ILE A 94 -18.71 -49.00 -14.12
C ILE A 94 -18.37 -49.36 -15.56
N SER A 95 -19.36 -49.27 -16.45
CA SER A 95 -19.16 -49.60 -17.86
C SER A 95 -18.19 -48.63 -18.56
N PRO A 96 -17.49 -49.06 -19.61
CA PRO A 96 -16.60 -48.18 -20.40
C PRO A 96 -17.25 -46.87 -20.88
N PRO A 97 -18.49 -46.83 -21.41
CA PRO A 97 -19.11 -45.56 -21.82
C PRO A 97 -19.38 -44.62 -20.64
N GLN A 98 -19.85 -45.12 -19.49
CA GLN A 98 -20.04 -44.31 -18.27
C GLN A 98 -18.70 -43.73 -17.78
N MET A 99 -17.64 -44.53 -17.84
CA MET A 99 -16.29 -44.10 -17.47
C MET A 99 -15.75 -43.02 -18.43
N HIS A 100 -16.04 -43.12 -19.73
CA HIS A 100 -15.69 -42.06 -20.69
C HIS A 100 -16.42 -40.75 -20.37
N GLU A 101 -17.73 -40.81 -20.13
CA GLU A 101 -18.53 -39.63 -19.78
C GLU A 101 -18.03 -38.95 -18.50
N LEU A 102 -17.76 -39.73 -17.44
CA LEU A 102 -17.17 -39.22 -16.20
C LEU A 102 -15.87 -38.45 -16.46
N ARG A 103 -14.96 -39.00 -17.27
CA ARG A 103 -13.68 -38.34 -17.61
C ARG A 103 -13.90 -37.03 -18.35
N VAL A 104 -14.85 -36.99 -19.29
CA VAL A 104 -15.20 -35.77 -20.03
C VAL A 104 -15.72 -34.70 -19.07
N GLN A 105 -16.64 -35.04 -18.16
CA GLN A 105 -17.18 -34.10 -17.18
C GLN A 105 -16.12 -33.60 -16.20
N MET A 106 -15.25 -34.48 -15.68
CA MET A 106 -14.13 -34.09 -14.81
C MET A 106 -13.15 -33.16 -15.53
N SER A 107 -12.83 -33.44 -16.79
CA SER A 107 -11.96 -32.59 -17.61
C SER A 107 -12.60 -31.20 -17.83
N ALA A 108 -13.90 -31.16 -18.15
CA ALA A 108 -14.63 -29.91 -18.30
C ALA A 108 -14.66 -29.09 -17.00
N ALA A 109 -14.88 -29.75 -15.85
CA ALA A 109 -14.85 -29.12 -14.52
C ALA A 109 -13.45 -28.56 -14.21
N GLN A 110 -12.38 -29.32 -14.46
CA GLN A 110 -11.00 -28.86 -14.29
C GLN A 110 -10.70 -27.63 -15.19
N GLY A 111 -11.17 -27.66 -16.44
CA GLY A 111 -11.01 -26.53 -17.35
C GLY A 111 -11.75 -25.28 -16.87
N ALA A 112 -12.96 -25.44 -16.32
CA ALA A 112 -13.73 -24.33 -15.74
C ALA A 112 -13.04 -23.76 -14.49
N TYR A 113 -12.53 -24.63 -13.62
CA TYR A 113 -11.76 -24.23 -12.44
C TYR A 113 -10.53 -23.38 -12.84
N GLN A 114 -9.72 -23.87 -13.79
CA GLN A 114 -8.53 -23.13 -14.24
C GLN A 114 -8.89 -21.77 -14.84
N ARG A 115 -9.93 -21.69 -15.68
CA ARG A 115 -10.39 -20.40 -16.24
C ARG A 115 -10.82 -19.43 -15.15
N GLY A 116 -11.49 -19.91 -14.11
CA GLY A 116 -11.88 -19.08 -12.97
C GLY A 116 -10.67 -18.53 -12.21
N ILE A 117 -9.65 -19.35 -11.99
CA ILE A 117 -8.38 -18.93 -11.37
C ILE A 117 -7.69 -17.85 -12.23
N ASP A 118 -7.62 -18.07 -13.55
CA ASP A 118 -6.99 -17.12 -14.48
C ASP A 118 -7.74 -15.77 -14.51
N GLU A 119 -9.07 -15.79 -14.42
CA GLU A 119 -9.91 -14.60 -14.33
C GLU A 119 -9.72 -13.85 -13.01
N ASP A 120 -9.74 -14.57 -11.88
CA ASP A 120 -9.51 -13.99 -10.56
C ASP A 120 -8.10 -13.36 -10.47
N TRP A 121 -7.10 -13.96 -11.12
CA TRP A 121 -5.76 -13.38 -11.22
C TRP A 121 -5.77 -12.08 -12.01
N LYS A 122 -6.40 -12.05 -13.20
CA LYS A 122 -6.53 -10.81 -14.00
C LYS A 122 -7.22 -9.70 -13.21
N ASN A 123 -8.32 -10.03 -12.53
CA ASN A 123 -9.07 -9.09 -11.70
C ASN A 123 -8.23 -8.59 -10.52
N SER A 124 -7.39 -9.44 -9.93
CA SER A 124 -6.45 -9.02 -8.88
C SER A 124 -5.47 -7.98 -9.40
N LEU A 125 -4.86 -8.22 -10.57
CA LEU A 125 -3.89 -7.29 -11.16
C LEU A 125 -4.48 -5.93 -11.53
N GLN A 126 -5.76 -5.88 -11.89
CA GLN A 126 -6.47 -4.62 -12.15
C GLN A 126 -6.52 -3.69 -10.93
N ARG A 127 -6.34 -4.23 -9.71
CA ARG A 127 -6.40 -3.47 -8.46
C ARG A 127 -5.10 -2.78 -8.07
N TYR A 128 -4.03 -2.95 -8.84
CA TYR A 128 -2.75 -2.31 -8.52
C TYR A 128 -2.86 -0.80 -8.31
N PRO A 129 -3.58 -0.01 -9.14
CA PRO A 129 -3.65 1.44 -8.94
C PRO A 129 -4.18 1.81 -7.55
N GLU A 130 -5.34 1.28 -7.14
CA GLU A 130 -5.93 1.67 -5.84
C GLU A 130 -5.10 1.18 -4.65
N VAL A 131 -4.47 0.01 -4.77
CA VAL A 131 -3.61 -0.55 -3.72
C VAL A 131 -2.32 0.25 -3.58
N LEU A 132 -1.70 0.63 -4.69
CA LEU A 132 -0.53 1.48 -4.69
C LEU A 132 -0.85 2.85 -4.10
N ASP A 133 -1.98 3.45 -4.48
CA ASP A 133 -2.45 4.73 -3.93
C ASP A 133 -2.65 4.65 -2.41
N TYR A 134 -3.26 3.56 -1.92
CA TYR A 134 -3.41 3.34 -0.47
C TYR A 134 -2.05 3.38 0.25
N TYR A 135 -1.07 2.60 -0.21
CA TYR A 135 0.24 2.53 0.44
C TYR A 135 1.06 3.82 0.27
N PHE A 136 0.96 4.51 -0.87
CA PHE A 136 1.58 5.84 -1.03
C PHE A 136 0.96 6.86 -0.07
N ASN A 137 -0.35 6.81 0.17
CA ASN A 137 -1.04 7.70 1.10
C ASN A 137 -0.67 7.47 2.58
N LEU A 138 -0.06 6.33 2.92
CA LEU A 138 0.51 6.11 4.26
C LEU A 138 1.85 6.82 4.47
N VAL A 139 2.49 7.30 3.41
CA VAL A 139 3.79 7.98 3.49
C VAL A 139 3.59 9.44 3.86
N GLU A 140 4.09 9.85 5.02
CA GLU A 140 4.02 11.24 5.46
C GLU A 140 5.27 12.05 5.05
N PHE A 141 5.05 13.23 4.46
CA PHE A 141 6.09 14.25 4.24
C PHE A 141 5.86 15.45 5.16
N LYS A 142 6.92 15.88 5.84
CA LYS A 142 6.91 17.10 6.66
C LYS A 142 7.81 18.15 6.03
N LEU A 143 7.19 19.25 5.59
CA LEU A 143 7.92 20.41 5.10
C LEU A 143 8.50 21.18 6.30
N PRO A 144 9.73 21.71 6.18
CA PRO A 144 10.26 22.63 7.18
C PRO A 144 9.41 23.91 7.21
N GLY A 145 9.25 24.51 8.39
CA GLY A 145 8.54 25.78 8.51
C GLY A 145 9.36 26.94 7.93
N GLU A 146 8.73 28.02 7.52
CA GLU A 146 9.42 29.20 6.93
C GLU A 146 10.45 29.83 7.87
N LYS A 147 10.28 29.66 9.18
CA LYS A 147 11.20 30.15 10.22
C LYS A 147 12.29 29.15 10.60
N SER A 148 12.36 28.01 9.92
CA SER A 148 13.42 27.02 10.08
C SER A 148 14.76 27.63 9.68
N VAL A 149 15.81 27.39 10.47
CA VAL A 149 17.18 27.79 10.11
C VAL A 149 17.60 27.15 8.78
N ALA A 150 17.16 25.92 8.49
CA ALA A 150 17.46 25.26 7.22
C ALA A 150 16.83 25.96 6.00
N VAL A 151 15.75 26.73 6.20
CA VAL A 151 15.10 27.54 5.17
C VAL A 151 15.69 28.94 5.09
N GLN A 152 15.96 29.57 6.25
CA GLN A 152 16.49 30.93 6.32
C GLN A 152 17.97 31.01 5.92
N GLU A 153 18.75 29.99 6.24
CA GLU A 153 20.20 29.93 6.01
C GLU A 153 20.57 28.63 5.26
N PRO A 154 20.21 28.52 3.96
CA PRO A 154 20.45 27.30 3.20
C PRO A 154 21.95 27.11 2.91
N VAL A 155 22.46 25.91 3.18
CA VAL A 155 23.82 25.50 2.79
C VAL A 155 23.75 24.68 1.51
N PHE A 156 24.12 25.29 0.39
CA PHE A 156 24.16 24.62 -0.90
C PHE A 156 25.46 23.83 -1.09
N GLY A 157 25.37 22.62 -1.63
CA GLY A 157 26.55 21.79 -1.96
C GLY A 157 27.11 20.92 -0.83
N GLY A 158 26.54 20.96 0.38
CA GLY A 158 26.92 20.10 1.51
C GLY A 158 25.75 19.26 2.04
N ARG A 159 26.03 18.14 2.73
CA ARG A 159 24.99 17.41 3.50
C ARG A 159 24.57 18.28 4.69
N VAL A 160 23.27 18.58 4.80
CA VAL A 160 22.70 19.23 5.99
C VAL A 160 22.94 18.33 7.20
N ASP A 161 23.63 18.85 8.21
CA ASP A 161 24.00 18.07 9.39
C ASP A 161 22.73 17.58 10.14
N PRO A 162 22.61 16.27 10.42
CA PRO A 162 21.46 15.73 11.15
C PRO A 162 21.24 16.37 12.53
N GLU A 163 22.27 16.99 13.12
CA GLU A 163 22.16 17.70 14.40
C GLU A 163 21.30 18.99 14.30
N MET A 164 21.29 19.63 13.13
CA MET A 164 20.46 20.81 12.85
C MET A 164 18.96 20.48 12.87
N LYS A 165 18.57 19.34 12.26
CA LYS A 165 17.19 18.80 12.31
C LYS A 165 16.72 18.49 13.75
N ARG A 166 17.64 18.04 14.60
CA ARG A 166 17.33 17.65 15.99
C ARG A 166 17.12 18.85 16.91
N ARG A 167 17.83 19.97 16.69
CA ARG A 167 17.64 21.24 17.42
C ARG A 167 16.26 21.86 17.16
N GLU A 168 15.80 21.85 15.90
CA GLU A 168 14.46 22.33 15.53
C GLU A 168 13.33 21.53 16.20
N SER A 169 13.50 20.20 16.26
CA SER A 169 12.54 19.29 16.91
C SER A 169 12.42 19.52 18.43
N LYS A 170 13.50 19.97 19.08
CA LYS A 170 13.52 20.29 20.53
C LYS A 170 12.95 21.68 20.83
N GLY A 171 13.13 22.67 19.95
CA GLY A 171 12.63 24.04 20.15
C GLY A 171 11.10 24.13 20.24
N ARG A 172 10.37 23.26 19.53
CA ARG A 172 8.89 23.25 19.55
C ARG A 172 8.27 22.57 20.78
N ARG A 173 9.01 21.74 21.52
CA ARG A 173 8.54 21.11 22.78
C ARG A 173 8.79 21.97 24.02
N GLY A 174 9.47 23.12 23.89
CA GLY A 174 9.90 23.95 25.03
C GLY A 174 8.93 25.04 25.48
N MET A 175 7.74 25.19 24.87
CA MET A 175 6.86 26.34 25.13
C MET A 175 5.47 25.99 25.70
N MET A 176 5.33 24.85 26.40
CA MET A 176 4.15 24.64 27.22
C MET A 176 4.53 23.86 28.49
N GLN A 177 4.85 24.60 29.56
CA GLN A 177 4.64 24.16 30.95
C GLN A 177 4.89 25.36 31.89
N PRO A 178 3.90 25.84 32.66
CA PRO A 178 4.18 26.63 33.85
C PRO A 178 4.72 25.70 34.97
N PRO A 179 5.58 26.18 35.88
CA PRO A 179 6.16 25.34 36.93
C PRO A 179 5.12 25.00 38.01
N PRO A 180 5.10 23.77 38.56
CA PRO A 180 4.32 23.46 39.75
C PRO A 180 5.15 23.72 41.03
N MET A 181 4.48 24.28 42.04
CA MET A 181 5.01 24.50 43.40
C MET A 181 5.24 23.17 44.15
N PRO A 182 6.16 23.09 45.13
CA PRO A 182 6.46 21.85 45.82
C PRO A 182 5.64 21.68 47.11
N GLY A 183 5.04 20.50 47.31
CA GLY A 183 4.51 20.10 48.62
C GLY A 183 3.62 18.87 48.57
N GLY A 184 4.03 17.80 49.26
CA GLY A 184 3.15 16.70 49.65
C GLY A 184 3.58 15.32 49.17
N ALA A 185 4.28 14.58 50.03
CA ALA A 185 4.59 13.16 49.87
C ALA A 185 3.35 12.28 49.99
N PHE A 186 3.23 11.21 49.21
CA PHE A 186 2.57 9.95 49.61
C PHE A 186 3.06 8.78 48.73
N MET A 187 3.01 7.58 49.32
CA MET A 187 3.76 6.36 48.99
C MET A 187 3.12 5.47 47.89
N MET A 188 3.96 4.57 47.32
CA MET A 188 3.80 3.47 46.33
C MET A 188 2.61 2.48 46.58
N PRO A 189 2.17 1.54 45.67
CA PRO A 189 3.04 0.62 44.90
C PRO A 189 2.45 0.04 43.55
N PRO A 190 2.81 -1.16 43.01
CA PRO A 190 3.21 -1.33 41.61
C PRO A 190 2.18 -2.06 40.73
N GLY A 191 2.07 -1.68 39.44
CA GLY A 191 1.19 -2.37 38.49
C GLY A 191 1.76 -2.31 37.08
N GLY A 192 2.02 -3.48 36.49
CA GLY A 192 2.51 -3.60 35.11
C GLY A 192 1.49 -3.13 34.07
N PRO A 193 1.92 -2.85 32.82
CA PRO A 193 1.04 -2.29 31.80
C PRO A 193 0.05 -3.33 31.23
N PRO A 194 -1.15 -2.92 30.79
CA PRO A 194 -2.21 -3.81 30.34
C PRO A 194 -2.01 -4.28 28.89
N HIS A 195 -2.36 -5.55 28.68
CA HIS A 195 -2.57 -6.21 27.40
C HIS A 195 -3.78 -5.58 26.68
N MET A 196 -3.63 -5.14 25.44
CA MET A 196 -4.78 -4.74 24.60
C MET A 196 -5.15 -5.88 23.63
N PRO A 197 -6.46 -6.10 23.35
CA PRO A 197 -6.93 -7.24 22.58
C PRO A 197 -6.94 -6.96 21.08
N GLY A 198 -6.62 -7.98 20.28
CA GLY A 198 -6.73 -7.93 18.82
C GLY A 198 -8.19 -7.88 18.33
N PRO A 199 -8.43 -7.39 17.10
CA PRO A 199 -9.76 -7.36 16.52
C PRO A 199 -10.21 -8.78 16.15
N GLY A 200 -11.28 -9.25 16.83
CA GLY A 200 -11.92 -10.52 16.55
C GLY A 200 -12.74 -10.52 15.25
N PRO A 201 -13.06 -11.71 14.73
CA PRO A 201 -13.73 -11.88 13.44
C PRO A 201 -15.21 -11.50 13.52
N GLY A 202 -15.66 -10.72 12.54
CA GLY A 202 -17.05 -10.30 12.39
C GLY A 202 -18.00 -11.49 12.28
N ARG A 203 -19.07 -11.42 13.08
CA ARG A 203 -20.22 -12.32 13.09
C ARG A 203 -20.86 -12.45 11.70
N MET A 204 -21.09 -13.69 11.27
CA MET A 204 -22.06 -13.99 10.22
C MET A 204 -23.50 -13.91 10.80
N PRO A 205 -24.48 -13.38 10.05
CA PRO A 205 -25.88 -13.51 10.42
C PRO A 205 -26.44 -14.87 9.96
N MET A 206 -26.95 -15.63 10.93
CA MET A 206 -27.73 -16.85 10.74
C MET A 206 -29.21 -16.50 10.53
N GLY A 207 -29.78 -17.00 9.43
CA GLY A 207 -31.11 -17.63 9.41
C GLY A 207 -32.37 -16.74 9.44
N MET A 208 -33.03 -16.64 8.30
CA MET A 208 -34.50 -16.59 8.22
C MET A 208 -35.01 -17.83 7.49
N ARG A 209 -35.86 -18.61 8.17
CA ARG A 209 -36.58 -19.78 7.64
C ARG A 209 -37.82 -19.35 6.83
N PRO A 210 -38.37 -20.23 5.97
CA PRO A 210 -39.44 -19.90 5.04
C PRO A 210 -40.83 -19.96 5.70
N GLY A 211 -41.69 -18.99 5.36
CA GLY A 211 -43.14 -19.06 5.56
C GLY A 211 -43.80 -19.68 4.34
N GLY A 212 -44.72 -20.62 4.58
CA GLY A 212 -45.50 -21.28 3.54
C GLY A 212 -46.74 -20.48 3.12
N PHE A 213 -47.19 -20.78 1.89
CA PHE A 213 -48.56 -21.02 1.46
C PHE A 213 -48.47 -21.79 0.14
#